data_AF-C4JWU9-F1
#
_entry.id   AF-C4JWU9-F1
#
_cell.length_a   1.000
_cell.length_b   1.000
_cell.length_c   1.000
_cell.angle_alpha   90.00
_cell.angle_beta   90.00
_cell.angle_gamma   90.00
#
_symmetry.space_group_name_H-M   'P 1'
#
loop_
_entity.id
_entity.type
_entity.pdbx_description
1 polymer ?
#
loop_
_entity_poly.entity_id
_entity_poly.type
_entity_poly.pdbx_seq_one_letter_code
_entity_poly.pdbx_strand_id
1 'polypeptide(L)'
;MSTSRRPTNPRGPKPNVTFTGLCMYGVGAGLLGVAAMTVGEKVEQYFTGRPSSLVPGRALEGLLNLAPRTDNQMFSLNVMMNYAEGAVAGVARAVMSFNGIRGPIADFLFVGVRMLIDQSLEVWSGVGSWPW
;
A
#
# COMPACT_ATOMS: atom_id res chain seq x y z
N MET A 1 29.43 9.28 -15.37
CA MET A 1 28.20 9.48 -14.57
C MET A 1 28.20 8.44 -13.45
N SER A 2 28.33 8.87 -12.19
CA SER A 2 28.47 7.96 -11.04
C SER A 2 27.11 7.40 -10.63
N THR A 3 26.77 6.21 -11.12
CA THR A 3 25.60 5.44 -10.69
C THR A 3 25.81 5.02 -9.25
N SER A 4 25.32 5.82 -8.30
CA SER A 4 25.40 5.48 -6.88
C SER A 4 24.58 4.21 -6.62
N ARG A 5 25.25 3.09 -6.38
CA ARG A 5 24.65 1.81 -5.95
C ARG A 5 24.12 1.85 -4.51
N ARG A 6 24.10 3.01 -3.87
CA ARG A 6 23.71 3.18 -2.47
C ARG A 6 22.22 3.47 -2.38
N PRO A 7 21.46 2.78 -1.51
CA PRO A 7 20.03 3.04 -1.30
C PRO A 7 19.77 4.37 -0.57
N THR A 8 20.82 4.97 0.01
CA THR A 8 20.77 6.29 0.64
C THR A 8 21.55 7.31 -0.18
N ASN A 9 20.98 8.50 -0.36
CA ASN A 9 21.68 9.67 -0.85
C ASN A 9 21.73 10.76 0.23
N PRO A 10 22.72 10.72 1.15
CA PRO A 10 22.84 11.68 2.25
C PRO A 10 23.24 13.09 1.80
N ARG A 11 23.74 13.25 0.56
CA ARG A 11 24.30 14.51 0.03
C ARG A 11 23.33 15.26 -0.89
N GLY A 12 22.14 14.73 -1.14
CA GLY A 12 21.11 15.43 -1.91
C GLY A 12 20.52 16.61 -1.12
N PRO A 13 20.00 17.66 -1.79
CA PRO A 13 19.28 18.73 -1.11
C PRO A 13 18.10 18.13 -0.33
N LYS A 14 17.98 18.50 0.96
CA LYS A 14 16.82 18.11 1.76
C LYS A 14 15.63 18.92 1.25
N PRO A 15 14.55 18.28 0.77
CA PRO A 15 13.38 19.01 0.34
C PRO A 15 12.81 19.80 1.51
N ASN A 16 12.55 21.09 1.30
CA ASN A 16 11.95 21.95 2.31
C ASN A 16 10.43 21.78 2.29
N VAL A 17 9.97 20.66 2.85
CA VAL A 17 8.55 20.30 2.94
C VAL A 17 8.17 20.17 4.41
N THR A 18 6.99 20.71 4.78
CA THR A 18 6.42 20.50 6.11
C THR A 18 6.05 19.03 6.28
N PHE A 19 6.00 18.55 7.53
CA PHE A 19 5.56 17.18 7.81
C PHE A 19 4.16 16.89 7.24
N THR A 20 3.24 17.86 7.36
CA THR A 20 1.91 17.79 6.75
C THR A 20 1.98 17.66 5.23
N GLY A 21 2.80 18.46 4.55
CA GLY A 21 2.98 18.36 3.09
C GLY A 21 3.57 17.02 2.66
N LEU A 22 4.49 16.47 3.46
CA LEU A 22 5.07 15.15 3.25
C LEU A 22 3.99 14.04 3.35
N CYS A 23 3.16 14.11 4.39
CA CYS A 23 2.05 13.17 4.57
C CYS A 23 1.04 13.27 3.42
N MET A 24 0.64 14.48 3.02
CA MET A 24 -0.27 14.67 1.88
C MET A 24 0.30 14.14 0.57
N TYR A 25 1.59 14.36 0.31
CA TYR A 25 2.25 13.80 -0.86
C TYR A 25 2.25 12.26 -0.82
N GLY A 26 2.56 11.68 0.35
CA GLY A 26 2.53 10.23 0.56
C GLY A 26 1.13 9.64 0.38
N VAL A 27 0.11 10.24 0.98
CA VAL A 27 -1.29 9.82 0.81
C VAL A 27 -1.68 9.92 -0.66
N GLY A 28 -1.45 11.05 -1.32
CA GLY A 28 -1.81 11.24 -2.73
C GLY A 28 -1.14 10.22 -3.65
N ALA A 29 0.16 9.98 -3.45
CA ALA A 29 0.91 8.96 -4.20
C ALA A 29 0.39 7.54 -3.92
N GLY A 30 0.05 7.24 -2.67
CA GLY A 30 -0.53 5.96 -2.24
C GLY A 30 -1.89 5.69 -2.88
N LEU A 31 -2.80 6.67 -2.84
CA LEU A 31 -4.11 6.58 -3.47
C LEU A 31 -4.01 6.40 -5.00
N LEU A 32 -3.10 7.13 -5.66
CA LEU A 32 -2.84 6.96 -7.09
C LEU A 32 -2.32 5.56 -7.42
N GLY A 33 -1.43 5.02 -6.58
CA GLY A 33 -0.93 3.65 -6.73
C GLY A 33 -2.04 2.60 -6.64
N VAL A 34 -2.94 2.75 -5.68
CA VAL A 34 -4.11 1.86 -5.53
C VAL A 34 -5.05 1.98 -6.71
N ALA A 35 -5.33 3.20 -7.18
CA ALA A 35 -6.16 3.40 -8.36
C ALA A 35 -5.57 2.71 -9.60
N ALA A 36 -4.26 2.83 -9.82
CA ALA A 36 -3.57 2.15 -10.91
C ALA A 36 -3.65 0.61 -10.77
N MET A 37 -3.49 0.09 -9.55
CA MET A 37 -3.65 -1.34 -9.26
C MET A 37 -5.06 -1.82 -9.60
N THR A 38 -6.10 -1.13 -9.10
CA THR A 38 -7.49 -1.49 -9.36
C THR A 38 -7.84 -1.46 -10.84
N VAL A 39 -7.35 -0.47 -11.60
CA VAL A 39 -7.54 -0.43 -13.06
C VAL A 39 -6.85 -1.62 -13.72
N GLY A 40 -5.61 -1.92 -13.34
CA GLY A 40 -4.87 -3.08 -13.85
C GLY A 40 -5.60 -4.40 -13.59
N GLU A 41 -6.08 -4.60 -12.37
CA GLU A 41 -6.88 -5.77 -12.00
C GLU A 41 -8.18 -5.86 -12.81
N LYS A 42 -8.88 -4.74 -13.04
CA LYS A 42 -10.11 -4.74 -13.84
C LYS A 42 -9.84 -5.05 -15.31
N VAL A 43 -8.73 -4.58 -15.86
CA VAL A 43 -8.28 -4.93 -17.21
C VAL A 43 -7.94 -6.42 -17.29
N GLU A 44 -7.19 -6.96 -16.33
CA GLU A 44 -6.88 -8.39 -16.29
C GLU A 44 -8.15 -9.25 -16.15
N GLN A 45 -9.05 -8.88 -15.24
CA GLN A 45 -10.32 -9.58 -15.05
C GLN A 45 -11.20 -9.54 -16.30
N TYR A 46 -11.17 -8.44 -17.06
CA TYR A 46 -11.88 -8.33 -18.32
C TYR A 46 -11.37 -9.35 -19.36
N PHE A 47 -10.05 -9.56 -19.43
CA PHE A 47 -9.45 -10.52 -20.37
C PHE A 47 -9.52 -11.98 -19.89
N THR A 48 -9.42 -12.21 -18.57
CA THR A 48 -9.32 -13.57 -17.99
C THR A 48 -10.63 -14.13 -17.47
N GLY A 49 -11.65 -13.29 -17.26
CA GLY A 49 -12.92 -13.68 -16.65
C GLY A 49 -12.82 -14.02 -15.15
N ARG A 50 -11.67 -13.76 -14.51
CA ARG A 50 -11.44 -14.11 -13.10
C ARG A 50 -12.35 -13.28 -12.17
N PRO A 51 -13.01 -13.90 -11.16
CA PRO A 51 -13.78 -13.17 -10.17
C PRO A 51 -12.87 -12.32 -9.25
N SER A 52 -13.41 -11.23 -8.70
CA SER A 52 -12.68 -10.34 -7.79
C SER A 52 -12.38 -11.03 -6.45
N SER A 53 -11.15 -10.87 -5.92
CA SER A 53 -10.79 -11.33 -4.58
C SER A 53 -11.45 -10.44 -3.52
N LEU A 54 -12.13 -11.04 -2.53
CA LEU A 54 -12.84 -10.32 -1.46
C LEU A 54 -12.08 -10.35 -0.12
N VAL A 55 -10.86 -10.91 -0.11
CA VAL A 55 -10.03 -11.08 1.10
C VAL A 55 -9.75 -9.75 1.82
N PRO A 56 -9.36 -8.65 1.13
CA PRO A 56 -9.10 -7.39 1.83
C PRO A 56 -10.39 -6.79 2.42
N GLY A 57 -11.54 -7.02 1.79
CA GLY A 57 -12.84 -6.65 2.34
C GLY A 57 -13.16 -7.40 3.63
N ARG A 58 -12.88 -8.71 3.67
CA ARG A 58 -13.03 -9.53 4.89
C ARG A 58 -12.07 -9.09 6.01
N ALA A 59 -10.84 -8.72 5.65
CA ALA A 59 -9.88 -8.20 6.63
C ALA A 59 -10.38 -6.90 7.27
N LEU A 60 -10.97 -6.01 6.48
CA LEU A 60 -11.57 -4.78 7.02
C LEU A 60 -12.82 -5.06 7.87
N GLU A 61 -13.64 -6.05 7.51
CA GLU A 61 -14.77 -6.50 8.36
C GLU A 61 -14.29 -6.96 9.74
N GLY A 62 -13.24 -7.80 9.77
CA GLY A 62 -12.64 -8.27 11.02
C GLY A 62 -12.01 -7.13 11.83
N LEU A 63 -11.27 -6.23 11.16
CA LEU A 63 -10.62 -5.09 11.80
C LEU A 63 -11.62 -4.11 12.44
N LEU A 64 -12.75 -3.88 11.78
CA LEU A 64 -13.82 -2.98 12.25
C LEU A 64 -14.89 -3.71 13.09
N ASN A 65 -14.73 -5.02 13.32
CA ASN A 65 -15.67 -5.89 14.01
C ASN A 65 -17.12 -5.74 13.47
N LEU A 66 -17.26 -5.68 12.14
CA LEU A 66 -18.53 -5.48 11.47
C LEU A 66 -19.28 -6.81 11.33
N ALA A 67 -20.62 -6.75 11.37
CA ALA A 67 -21.45 -7.92 11.07
C ALA A 67 -21.18 -8.43 9.64
N PRO A 68 -21.21 -9.75 9.39
CA PRO A 68 -20.91 -10.34 8.09
C PRO A 68 -21.79 -9.72 7.00
N ARG A 69 -21.18 -9.06 6.01
CA ARG A 69 -21.93 -8.41 4.93
C ARG A 69 -22.05 -9.32 3.71
N THR A 70 -23.05 -9.01 2.87
CA THR A 70 -23.30 -9.65 1.57
C THR A 70 -22.26 -9.19 0.54
N ASP A 71 -21.98 -10.01 -0.48
CA ASP A 71 -20.94 -9.79 -1.50
C ASP A 71 -20.97 -8.40 -2.16
N ASN A 72 -22.16 -7.82 -2.36
CA ASN A 72 -22.32 -6.46 -2.91
C ASN A 72 -21.74 -5.36 -2.00
N GLN A 73 -21.76 -5.54 -0.68
CA GLN A 73 -21.20 -4.60 0.28
C GLN A 73 -19.70 -4.83 0.52
N MET A 74 -19.21 -6.07 0.29
CA MET A 74 -17.79 -6.40 0.41
C MET A 74 -16.92 -5.74 -0.66
N PHE A 75 -17.46 -5.43 -1.85
CA PHE A 75 -16.70 -4.69 -2.86
C PHE A 75 -16.26 -3.30 -2.35
N SER A 76 -17.16 -2.58 -1.69
CA SER A 76 -16.85 -1.25 -1.13
C SER A 76 -15.83 -1.34 0.01
N LEU A 77 -15.97 -2.32 0.91
CA LEU A 77 -15.00 -2.56 1.98
C LEU A 77 -13.62 -2.95 1.45
N ASN A 78 -13.60 -3.77 0.39
CA ASN A 78 -12.37 -4.18 -0.27
C ASN A 78 -11.64 -2.97 -0.87
N VAL A 79 -12.36 -2.14 -1.63
CA VAL A 79 -11.79 -0.91 -2.19
C VAL A 79 -11.31 0.04 -1.09
N MET A 80 -12.11 0.23 -0.03
CA MET A 80 -11.74 1.08 1.10
C MET A 80 -10.46 0.59 1.80
N MET A 81 -10.35 -0.71 2.04
CA MET A 81 -9.17 -1.31 2.67
C MET A 81 -7.93 -1.06 1.82
N ASN A 82 -8.01 -1.35 0.52
CA ASN A 82 -6.90 -1.13 -0.41
C ASN A 82 -6.44 0.34 -0.42
N TYR A 83 -7.38 1.29 -0.42
CA TYR A 83 -7.05 2.72 -0.38
C TYR A 83 -6.44 3.14 0.96
N ALA A 84 -6.96 2.65 2.08
CA ALA A 84 -6.41 2.94 3.40
C ALA A 84 -4.97 2.43 3.53
N GLU A 85 -4.74 1.20 3.10
CA GLU A 85 -3.45 0.53 3.12
C GLU A 85 -2.45 1.23 2.18
N GLY A 86 -2.87 1.57 0.96
CA GLY A 86 -2.07 2.34 0.02
C GLY A 86 -1.71 3.73 0.53
N ALA A 87 -2.62 4.43 1.21
CA ALA A 87 -2.34 5.73 1.82
C ALA A 87 -1.27 5.62 2.92
N VAL A 88 -1.39 4.64 3.82
CA VAL A 88 -0.41 4.39 4.89
C VAL A 88 0.96 4.03 4.30
N ALA A 89 1.00 3.10 3.35
CA ALA A 89 2.22 2.70 2.65
C ALA A 89 2.85 3.89 1.90
N GLY A 90 2.04 4.73 1.25
CA GLY A 90 2.49 5.93 0.55
C GLY A 90 3.13 6.96 1.48
N VAL A 91 2.56 7.20 2.66
CA VAL A 91 3.18 8.03 3.70
C VAL A 91 4.51 7.44 4.17
N ALA A 92 4.56 6.14 4.43
CA ALA A 92 5.80 5.46 4.81
C ALA A 92 6.89 5.63 3.73
N ARG A 93 6.54 5.46 2.45
CA ARG A 93 7.46 5.68 1.33
C ARG A 93 7.93 7.13 1.23
N ALA A 94 7.03 8.08 1.47
CA ALA A 94 7.36 9.50 1.47
C ALA A 94 8.36 9.84 2.59
N VAL A 95 8.16 9.30 3.80
CA VAL A 95 9.10 9.44 4.93
C VAL A 95 10.46 8.82 4.60
N MET A 96 10.50 7.62 4.01
CA MET A 96 11.74 7.00 3.55
C MET A 96 12.47 7.89 2.54
N SER A 97 11.73 8.42 1.55
CA SER A 97 12.26 9.33 0.55
C SER A 97 12.84 10.58 1.22
N PHE A 98 12.10 11.23 2.12
CA PHE A 98 12.55 12.44 2.84
C PHE A 98 13.87 12.22 3.57
N ASN A 99 14.05 11.06 4.21
CA ASN A 99 15.28 10.66 4.89
C ASN A 99 16.43 10.25 3.95
N GLY A 100 16.24 10.40 2.63
CA GLY A 100 17.25 10.11 1.63
C GLY A 100 17.29 8.65 1.18
N ILE A 101 16.36 7.80 1.62
CA ILE A 101 16.21 6.41 1.20
C ILE A 101 15.46 6.38 -0.14
N ARG A 102 16.23 6.40 -1.23
CA ARG A 102 15.74 6.59 -2.61
C ARG A 102 16.50 5.71 -3.59
N GLY A 103 15.83 5.36 -4.69
CA GLY A 103 16.40 4.59 -5.80
C GLY A 103 15.94 3.13 -5.82
N PRO A 104 16.36 2.36 -6.85
CA PRO A 104 15.77 1.05 -7.17
C PRO A 104 15.86 0.03 -6.03
N ILE A 105 16.97 0.03 -5.28
CA ILE A 105 17.14 -0.86 -4.12
C ILE A 105 16.20 -0.46 -2.96
N ALA A 106 15.99 0.84 -2.74
CA ALA A 106 15.04 1.32 -1.74
C ALA A 106 13.60 0.95 -2.11
N ASP A 107 13.25 1.03 -3.39
CA ASP A 107 11.93 0.62 -3.87
C ASP A 107 11.73 -0.90 -3.72
N PHE A 108 12.76 -1.71 -3.98
CA PHE A 108 12.72 -3.15 -3.71
C PHE A 108 12.52 -3.45 -2.21
N LEU A 109 13.28 -2.79 -1.33
CA LEU A 109 13.12 -2.96 0.12
C LEU A 109 11.74 -2.51 0.59
N PHE A 110 11.17 -1.48 -0.04
CA PHE A 110 9.82 -1.00 0.26
C PHE A 110 8.74 -2.04 -0.09
N VAL A 111 8.95 -2.91 -1.09
CA VAL A 111 8.06 -4.06 -1.32
C VAL A 111 8.01 -4.97 -0.08
N GLY A 112 9.14 -5.21 0.59
CA GLY A 112 9.16 -5.96 1.84
C GLY A 112 8.37 -5.27 2.96
N VAL A 113 8.48 -3.93 3.06
CA VAL A 113 7.68 -3.14 4.02
C VAL A 113 6.18 -3.25 3.71
N ARG A 114 5.81 -3.18 2.42
CA ARG A 114 4.43 -3.36 1.96
C ARG A 114 3.90 -4.72 2.40
N MET A 115 4.61 -5.80 2.10
CA MET A 115 4.22 -7.17 2.49
C MET A 115 4.05 -7.33 4.00
N LEU A 116 4.94 -6.71 4.81
CA LEU A 116 4.82 -6.75 6.27
C LEU A 116 3.56 -6.02 6.76
N ILE A 117 3.20 -4.89 6.16
CA ILE A 117 1.96 -4.18 6.49
C ILE A 117 0.75 -5.09 6.21
N ASP A 118 0.72 -5.68 5.02
CA ASP A 118 -0.40 -6.51 4.55
C ASP A 118 -0.56 -7.73 5.45
N GLN A 119 0.54 -8.45 5.73
CA GLN A 119 0.54 -9.61 6.62
C GLN A 119 0.11 -9.26 8.06
N SER A 120 0.55 -8.11 8.58
CA SER A 120 0.17 -7.66 9.93
C SER A 120 -1.33 -7.37 10.02
N LEU A 121 -1.91 -6.77 8.98
CA LEU A 121 -3.34 -6.47 8.90
C LEU A 121 -4.18 -7.74 8.75
N GLU A 122 -3.73 -8.70 7.95
CA GLU A 122 -4.40 -10.00 7.82
C GLU A 122 -4.40 -10.77 9.14
N VAL A 123 -3.29 -10.76 9.88
CA VAL A 123 -3.20 -11.40 11.21
C VAL A 123 -4.09 -10.67 12.22
N TRP A 124 -4.05 -9.33 12.26
CA TRP A 124 -4.85 -8.55 13.20
C TRP A 124 -6.36 -8.67 12.95
N SER A 125 -6.76 -8.80 11.69
CA SER A 125 -8.16 -9.01 11.32
C SER A 125 -8.65 -10.44 11.56
N GLY A 126 -7.76 -11.37 11.90
CA GLY A 126 -8.07 -12.79 12.09
C GLY A 126 -8.32 -13.55 10.79
N VAL A 127 -8.09 -12.94 9.63
CA VAL A 127 -8.26 -13.57 8.31
C VAL A 127 -7.02 -14.37 7.92
N GLY A 128 -5.83 -13.94 8.37
CA GLY A 128 -4.55 -14.58 8.06
C GLY A 128 -3.87 -15.20 9.29
N SER A 129 -2.97 -16.14 9.02
CA SER A 129 -2.02 -16.68 9.99
C SER A 129 -0.61 -16.15 9.70
N TRP A 130 0.29 -16.22 10.68
CA TRP A 130 1.71 -15.99 10.41
C TRP A 130 2.25 -17.08 9.45
N PRO A 131 3.29 -16.79 8.65
CA PRO A 131 3.86 -17.75 7.71
C PRO A 131 4.56 -18.98 8.35
N TRP A 132 4.36 -19.26 9.64
CA TRP A 132 4.93 -20.38 10.40
C TRP A 132 4.08 -20.75 11.62
#